data_AF-A0A1I4ZEH8-F1
#
_entry.id   AF-A0A1I4ZEH8-F1
#
_cell.length_a   1.000
_cell.length_b   1.000
_cell.length_c   1.000
_cell.angle_alpha   90.00
_cell.angle_beta   90.00
_cell.angle_gamma   90.00
#
_symmetry.space_group_name_H-M   'P 1'
#
loop_
_entity.id
_entity.type
_entity.pdbx_description
1 polymer ?
#
loop_
_entity_poly.entity_id
_entity_poly.type
_entity_poly.pdbx_seq_one_letter_code
_entity_poly.pdbx_strand_id
1 'polypeptide(L)' 'DYLFNIPQDERERANLGRKEPQRLDAMRAAWEAWNGTMPPIPEDATVSLGYSFKDMPQR' A
#
# COMPACT_ATOMS: atom_id res chain seq x y z
N ASP A 1 -4.35 -3.37 9.61
CA ASP A 1 -4.90 -3.41 8.24
C ASP A 1 -6.39 -3.13 8.20
N TYR A 2 -6.87 -2.83 6.99
CA TYR A 2 -8.24 -2.44 6.71
C TYR A 2 -8.79 -3.30 5.59
N LEU A 3 -10.11 -3.51 5.59
CA LEU A 3 -10.81 -4.22 4.52
C LEU A 3 -12.00 -3.36 4.08
N PHE A 4 -12.04 -2.99 2.80
CA PHE A 4 -13.11 -2.20 2.20
C PHE A 4 -13.71 -2.93 1.00
N ASN A 5 -15.01 -2.74 0.79
CA ASN A 5 -15.68 -3.20 -0.42
C ASN A 5 -15.77 -2.04 -1.42
N ILE A 6 -14.74 -1.87 -2.26
CA ILE A 6 -14.60 -0.72 -3.16
C ILE A 6 -15.83 -0.49 -4.07
N PRO A 7 -16.43 -1.52 -4.70
CA PRO A 7 -17.68 -1.35 -5.45
C PRO A 7 -18.85 -0.77 -4.66
N GLN A 8 -18.91 -0.97 -3.34
CA GLN A 8 -19.98 -0.47 -2.47
C GLN A 8 -19.59 0.79 -1.68
N ASP A 9 -18.30 1.02 -1.50
CA ASP A 9 -17.73 2.09 -0.70
C ASP A 9 -16.40 2.56 -1.32
N GLU A 10 -16.53 3.29 -2.42
CA GLU A 10 -15.39 3.85 -3.19
C GLU A 10 -14.51 4.80 -2.36
N ARG A 11 -15.05 5.32 -1.25
CA ARG A 11 -14.38 6.31 -0.38
C ARG A 11 -13.78 5.68 0.88
N GLU A 12 -13.80 4.35 0.98
CA GLU A 12 -13.16 3.59 2.06
C GLU A 12 -13.59 4.07 3.47
N ARG A 13 -14.88 4.38 3.65
CA ARG A 13 -15.42 4.90 4.91
C ARG A 13 -15.78 3.78 5.89
N ALA A 14 -16.14 2.62 5.40
CA ALA A 14 -16.67 1.50 6.17
C ALA A 14 -15.67 0.35 6.25
N ASN A 15 -14.82 0.38 7.29
CA ASN A 15 -13.86 -0.71 7.53
C ASN A 15 -14.57 -2.00 7.98
N LEU A 16 -14.45 -3.05 7.17
CA LEU A 16 -14.96 -4.40 7.43
C LEU A 16 -13.94 -5.31 8.15
N GLY A 17 -12.72 -4.85 8.41
CA GLY A 17 -11.64 -5.70 8.93
C GLY A 17 -11.95 -6.40 10.26
N ARG A 18 -12.78 -5.79 11.11
CA ARG A 18 -13.26 -6.42 12.35
C ARG A 18 -14.43 -7.40 12.13
N LYS A 19 -15.21 -7.21 11.06
CA LYS A 19 -16.36 -8.05 10.71
C LYS A 19 -15.92 -9.30 9.95
N GLU A 20 -14.88 -9.18 9.12
CA GLU A 20 -14.34 -10.25 8.29
C GLU A 20 -12.82 -10.46 8.52
N PRO A 21 -12.38 -10.77 9.76
CA PRO A 21 -10.96 -10.87 10.09
C PRO A 21 -10.24 -11.98 9.32
N GLN A 22 -10.89 -13.13 9.13
CA GLN A 22 -10.33 -14.26 8.40
C GLN A 22 -10.04 -13.93 6.93
N ARG A 23 -10.92 -13.15 6.28
CA ARG A 23 -10.73 -12.70 4.90
C ARG A 23 -9.55 -11.75 4.79
N LEU A 24 -9.45 -10.82 5.74
CA LEU A 24 -8.33 -9.87 5.81
C LEU A 24 -7.00 -10.61 5.99
N ASP A 25 -6.93 -11.58 6.89
CA ASP A 25 -5.71 -12.36 7.12
C ASP A 25 -5.34 -13.22 5.91
N ALA A 26 -6.31 -13.84 5.23
CA ALA A 26 -6.06 -14.59 4.00
C ALA A 26 -5.51 -13.70 2.87
N MET A 27 -6.04 -12.50 2.71
CA MET A 27 -5.56 -11.53 1.72
C MET A 27 -4.14 -11.05 2.06
N ARG A 28 -3.86 -10.78 3.35
CA ARG A 28 -2.50 -10.43 3.82
C ARG A 28 -1.52 -11.56 3.50
N ALA A 29 -1.84 -12.80 3.87
CA ALA A 29 -0.97 -13.94 3.64
C ALA A 29 -0.69 -14.17 2.15
N ALA A 30 -1.69 -14.00 1.28
CA ALA A 30 -1.49 -14.07 -0.17
C ALA A 30 -0.55 -12.97 -0.69
N TRP A 31 -0.69 -11.75 -0.17
CA TRP A 31 0.19 -10.64 -0.52
C TRP A 31 1.62 -10.88 -0.02
N GLU A 32 1.81 -11.34 1.21
CA GLU A 32 3.13 -11.65 1.78
C GLU A 32 3.83 -12.76 0.99
N ALA A 33 3.09 -13.82 0.62
CA ALA A 33 3.61 -14.89 -0.21
C ALA A 33 4.10 -14.37 -1.58
N TRP A 34 3.33 -13.49 -2.22
CA TRP A 34 3.74 -12.85 -3.47
C TRP A 34 4.92 -11.90 -3.27
N ASN A 35 4.93 -11.09 -2.21
CA ASN A 35 6.03 -10.17 -1.91
C ASN A 35 7.34 -10.92 -1.68
N GLY A 36 7.30 -12.11 -1.08
CA GLY A 36 8.46 -12.99 -0.93
C GLY A 36 9.05 -13.50 -2.25
N THR A 37 8.31 -13.37 -3.37
CA THR A 37 8.83 -13.69 -4.72
C THR A 37 9.59 -12.53 -5.36
N MET A 38 9.56 -11.34 -4.76
CA MET A 38 10.21 -10.16 -5.33
C MET A 38 11.73 -10.23 -5.18
N PRO A 39 12.48 -9.79 -6.21
CA PRO A 39 13.93 -9.68 -6.11
C PRO A 39 14.31 -8.60 -5.08
N PRO A 40 15.49 -8.73 -4.43
CA PRO A 40 15.99 -7.70 -3.52
C PRO A 40 16.27 -6.40 -4.26
N ILE A 41 16.20 -5.28 -3.53
CA ILE A 41 16.65 -3.98 -4.04
C ILE A 41 18.18 -4.06 -4.26
N PRO A 42 18.70 -3.69 -5.43
CA PRO A 42 20.14 -3.63 -5.67
C PRO A 42 20.86 -2.71 -4.69
N GLU A 43 22.10 -3.05 -4.29
CA GLU A 43 22.88 -2.25 -3.34
C GLU A 43 23.23 -0.85 -3.86
N ASP A 44 23.26 -0.68 -5.18
CA ASP A 44 23.53 0.58 -5.87
C ASP A 44 22.25 1.38 -6.22
N ALA A 45 21.07 0.91 -5.79
CA ALA A 45 19.84 1.64 -5.96
C ALA A 45 19.88 2.97 -5.19
N THR A 46 19.76 4.09 -5.91
CA THR A 46 19.73 5.44 -5.31
C THR A 46 18.35 6.06 -5.45
N VAL A 47 17.89 6.74 -4.39
CA VAL A 47 16.68 7.57 -4.44
C VAL A 47 17.12 9.02 -4.61
N SER A 48 16.66 9.65 -5.68
CA SER A 48 16.89 11.08 -5.92
C SER A 48 15.57 11.83 -5.79
N LEU A 49 15.56 12.90 -5.00
CA LEU A 49 14.46 13.85 -4.98
C LEU A 49 14.51 14.65 -6.29
N GLY A 50 13.62 14.32 -7.23
CA GLY A 50 13.54 15.01 -8.54
C GLY A 50 13.09 16.47 -8.45
N TYR A 51 12.62 16.91 -7.28
CA TYR A 51 12.21 18.28 -7.01
C TYR A 51 12.66 18.68 -5.61
N SER A 52 13.16 19.90 -5.50
CA SER A 52 13.56 20.55 -4.26
C SER A 52 12.61 21.70 -3.92
N PHE A 53 12.79 22.32 -2.77
CA PHE A 53 12.07 23.54 -2.39
C PHE A 53 12.24 24.68 -3.41
N LYS A 54 13.32 24.68 -4.21
CA LYS A 54 13.54 25.66 -5.28
C LYS A 54 12.61 25.45 -6.49
N ASP A 55 12.10 24.23 -6.67
CA ASP A 55 11.29 23.84 -7.83
C ASP A 55 9.79 23.91 -7.55
N MET A 56 9.39 24.20 -6.31
CA MET A 56 7.99 24.35 -5.91
C MET A 56 7.54 25.81 -6.03
N PRO A 57 6.29 26.09 -6.46
CA PRO A 57 5.73 27.43 -6.46
C PRO A 57 5.72 27.98 -5.03
N GLN A 58 6.46 29.06 -4.79
CA GLN A 58 6.44 29.74 -3.51
C GLN A 58 5.22 30.67 -3.45
N ARG A 59 4.64 30.77 -2.26
CA ARG A 59 3.51 31.66 -1.97
C ARG A 59 3.91 33.13 -2.03
#